data_AF-A0A6N9NG39-F1
#
_entry.id   AF-A0A6N9NG39-F1
#
_cell.length_a   1.000
_cell.length_b   1.000
_cell.length_c   1.000
_cell.angle_alpha   90.00
_cell.angle_beta   90.00
_cell.angle_gamma   90.00
#
_symmetry.space_group_name_H-M   'P 1'
#
loop_
_entity.id
_entity.type
_entity.pdbx_description
1 polymer ?
#
loop_
_entity_poly.entity_id
_entity_poly.type
_entity_poly.pdbx_seq_one_letter_code
_entity_poly.pdbx_strand_id
1 'polypeptide(L)'
;MENSFLAGSENLYKYLVTMGLLLMVLTVYYPLKETQDLELKTTELESEAKKLEFVFNQNYKSVQELEKRILKEGKSEAANLILKEIISINNENNIKQLESERMSDEIEIRKSYIKFYRTIFWIFFPIGFILACFGFFKWKKSKKNDDKISELECEKLELEVKKLREE
;
A
#
# COMPACT_ATOMS: atom_id res chain seq x y z
N MET A 1 -5.06 17.54 44.85
CA MET A 1 -5.23 17.91 43.43
C MET A 1 -4.12 17.33 42.54
N GLU A 2 -2.93 17.00 43.08
CA GLU A 2 -1.86 16.30 42.34
C GLU A 2 -2.15 14.83 42.01
N ASN A 3 -2.81 14.08 42.92
CA ASN A 3 -3.10 12.65 42.69
C ASN A 3 -4.02 12.40 41.48
N SER A 4 -4.91 13.33 41.11
CA SER A 4 -5.74 13.19 39.90
C SER A 4 -4.96 13.45 38.62
N PHE A 5 -3.92 14.30 38.67
CA PHE A 5 -3.07 14.58 37.52
C PHE A 5 -2.10 13.42 37.24
N LEU A 6 -1.57 12.79 38.28
CA LEU A 6 -0.72 11.60 38.16
C LEU A 6 -1.52 10.38 37.66
N ALA A 7 -2.70 10.12 38.20
CA ALA A 7 -3.59 9.06 37.70
C ALA A 7 -4.03 9.28 36.24
N GLY A 8 -4.24 10.54 35.83
CA GLY A 8 -4.53 10.89 34.44
C GLY A 8 -3.34 10.67 33.49
N SER A 9 -2.12 10.86 33.99
CA SER A 9 -0.89 10.71 33.20
C SER A 9 -0.55 9.25 32.87
N GLU A 10 -0.81 8.30 33.79
CA GLU A 10 -0.58 6.88 33.52
C GLU A 10 -1.48 6.35 32.39
N ASN A 11 -2.77 6.73 32.42
CA ASN A 11 -3.74 6.37 31.39
C ASN A 11 -3.39 6.98 30.02
N LEU A 12 -2.88 8.22 30.00
CA LEU A 12 -2.42 8.87 28.78
C LEU A 12 -1.27 8.09 28.13
N TYR A 13 -0.29 7.63 28.93
CA TYR A 13 0.84 6.88 28.38
C TYR A 13 0.45 5.48 27.90
N LYS A 14 -0.46 4.78 28.61
CA LYS A 14 -1.05 3.51 28.12
C LYS A 14 -1.77 3.72 26.78
N TYR A 15 -2.54 4.80 26.66
CA TYR A 15 -3.24 5.16 25.42
C TYR A 15 -2.27 5.42 24.25
N LEU A 16 -1.18 6.15 24.51
CA LEU A 16 -0.11 6.39 23.54
C LEU A 16 0.51 5.08 23.02
N VAL A 17 0.76 4.11 23.92
CA VAL A 17 1.27 2.79 23.54
C VAL A 17 0.26 2.05 22.68
N THR A 18 -1.00 1.96 23.10
CA THR A 18 -2.04 1.24 22.36
C THR A 18 -2.30 1.86 20.98
N MET A 19 -2.32 3.18 20.88
CA MET A 19 -2.49 3.88 19.61
C MET A 19 -1.28 3.74 18.70
N GLY A 20 -0.07 3.79 19.25
CA GLY A 20 1.16 3.54 18.48
C GLY A 20 1.20 2.12 17.90
N LEU A 21 0.82 1.12 18.70
CA LEU A 21 0.70 -0.27 18.26
C LEU A 21 -0.40 -0.44 17.19
N LEU A 22 -1.58 0.14 17.41
CA LEU A 22 -2.68 0.09 16.45
C LEU A 22 -2.28 0.72 15.11
N LEU A 23 -1.64 1.90 15.15
CA LEU A 23 -1.14 2.58 13.97
C LEU A 23 -0.16 1.70 13.20
N MET A 24 0.79 1.05 13.89
CA MET A 24 1.73 0.12 13.25
C MET A 24 1.00 -1.07 12.59
N VAL A 25 0.05 -1.70 13.29
CA VAL A 25 -0.71 -2.83 12.74
C VAL A 25 -1.48 -2.43 11.49
N LEU A 26 -2.21 -1.31 11.53
CA LEU A 26 -2.96 -0.80 10.38
C LEU A 26 -2.04 -0.44 9.21
N THR A 27 -0.91 0.21 9.51
CA THR A 27 0.08 0.62 8.51
C THR A 27 0.80 -0.57 7.87
N VAL A 28 0.93 -1.69 8.56
CA VAL A 28 1.51 -2.92 7.98
C VAL A 28 0.44 -3.67 7.21
N TYR A 29 -0.70 -3.97 7.84
CA TYR A 29 -1.68 -4.89 7.28
C TYR A 29 -2.36 -4.35 6.02
N TYR A 30 -2.84 -3.10 6.06
CA TYR A 30 -3.64 -2.55 4.98
C TYR A 30 -2.80 -2.25 3.72
N PRO A 31 -1.71 -1.46 3.80
CA PRO A 31 -0.83 -1.23 2.65
C PRO A 31 -0.27 -2.52 2.06
N LEU A 32 0.17 -3.48 2.88
CA LEU A 32 0.75 -4.72 2.37
C LEU A 32 -0.25 -5.52 1.53
N LYS A 33 -1.47 -5.71 2.05
CA LYS A 33 -2.53 -6.44 1.33
C LYS A 33 -2.90 -5.75 0.03
N GLU A 34 -3.12 -4.44 0.06
CA GLU A 34 -3.48 -3.67 -1.14
C GLU A 34 -2.35 -3.65 -2.17
N THR A 35 -1.09 -3.49 -1.74
CA THR A 35 0.06 -3.52 -2.66
C THR A 35 0.20 -4.87 -3.35
N GLN A 36 -0.01 -5.99 -2.64
CA GLN A 36 0.08 -7.33 -3.24
C GLN A 36 -1.01 -7.55 -4.30
N ASP A 37 -2.26 -7.17 -4.02
CA ASP A 37 -3.35 -7.30 -4.98
C ASP A 37 -3.13 -6.42 -6.21
N LEU A 38 -2.67 -5.18 -6.00
CA LEU A 38 -2.32 -4.28 -7.09
C LEU A 38 -1.16 -4.80 -7.93
N GLU A 39 -0.09 -5.30 -7.31
CA GLU A 39 1.08 -5.87 -8.00
C GLU A 39 0.72 -7.09 -8.85
N LEU A 40 -0.11 -7.99 -8.30
CA LEU A 40 -0.54 -9.19 -9.01
C LEU A 40 -1.33 -8.83 -10.28
N LYS A 41 -2.35 -7.98 -10.12
CA LYS A 41 -3.17 -7.53 -11.27
C LYS A 41 -2.34 -6.71 -12.27
N THR A 42 -1.39 -5.91 -11.80
CA THR A 42 -0.48 -5.16 -12.69
C THR A 42 0.40 -6.11 -13.50
N THR A 43 0.89 -7.19 -12.87
CA THR A 43 1.70 -8.22 -13.56
C THR A 43 0.88 -8.98 -14.61
N GLU A 44 -0.37 -9.30 -14.31
CA GLU A 44 -1.31 -9.91 -15.27
C GLU A 44 -1.53 -9.00 -16.49
N LEU A 45 -1.83 -7.71 -16.26
CA LEU A 45 -2.00 -6.72 -17.33
C LEU A 45 -0.71 -6.53 -18.14
N GLU A 46 0.47 -6.50 -17.51
CA GLU A 46 1.75 -6.43 -18.21
C GLU A 46 2.00 -7.66 -19.09
N SER A 47 1.58 -8.85 -18.63
CA SER A 47 1.68 -10.07 -19.43
C SER A 47 0.75 -10.02 -20.64
N GLU A 48 -0.47 -9.52 -20.47
CA GLU A 48 -1.45 -9.37 -21.54
C GLU A 48 -1.00 -8.34 -22.58
N ALA A 49 -0.52 -7.18 -22.14
CA ALA A 49 0.05 -6.16 -23.02
C ALA A 49 1.21 -6.71 -23.86
N LYS A 50 2.13 -7.48 -23.26
CA LYS A 50 3.23 -8.14 -23.99
C LYS A 50 2.75 -9.15 -25.02
N LYS A 51 1.70 -9.91 -24.73
CA LYS A 51 1.10 -10.83 -25.72
C LYS A 51 0.50 -10.05 -26.87
N LEU A 52 -0.18 -8.94 -26.59
CA LEU A 52 -0.77 -8.07 -27.60
C LEU A 52 0.31 -7.44 -28.49
N GLU A 53 1.39 -6.94 -27.90
CA GLU A 53 2.55 -6.38 -28.62
C GLU A 53 3.21 -7.44 -29.53
N PHE A 54 3.34 -8.68 -29.05
CA PHE A 54 3.85 -9.78 -29.86
C PHE A 54 2.95 -10.06 -31.09
N VAL A 55 1.63 -10.10 -30.89
CA VAL A 55 0.65 -10.30 -31.99
C VAL A 55 0.71 -9.13 -32.97
N PHE A 56 0.79 -7.89 -32.48
CA PHE A 56 0.94 -6.71 -33.33
C PHE A 56 2.19 -6.81 -34.22
N ASN A 57 3.33 -7.19 -33.64
CA ASN A 57 4.57 -7.38 -34.38
C ASN A 57 4.48 -8.49 -35.44
N GLN A 58 3.73 -9.56 -35.19
CA GLN A 58 3.47 -10.60 -36.20
C GLN A 58 2.56 -10.10 -37.32
N ASN A 59 1.48 -9.39 -36.98
CA ASN A 59 0.56 -8.83 -37.95
C ASN A 59 1.26 -7.78 -38.83
N TYR A 60 2.14 -6.96 -38.25
CA TYR A 60 2.94 -5.99 -39.00
C TYR A 60 3.85 -6.66 -40.04
N LYS A 61 4.53 -7.76 -39.67
CA LYS A 61 5.31 -8.56 -40.63
C LYS A 61 4.43 -9.15 -41.73
N SER A 62 3.25 -9.65 -41.38
CA SER A 62 2.30 -10.22 -42.33
C SER A 62 1.81 -9.16 -43.34
N VAL A 63 1.51 -7.95 -42.88
CA VAL A 63 1.15 -6.82 -43.75
C VAL A 63 2.30 -6.50 -44.71
N GLN A 64 3.55 -6.42 -44.24
CA GLN A 64 4.71 -6.18 -45.11
C GLN A 64 4.88 -7.28 -46.18
N GLU A 65 4.57 -8.52 -45.86
CA GLU A 65 4.60 -9.62 -46.84
C GLU A 65 3.47 -9.51 -47.87
N LEU A 66 2.26 -9.15 -47.43
CA LEU A 66 1.11 -8.94 -48.31
C LEU A 66 1.34 -7.73 -49.24
N GLU A 67 1.91 -6.64 -48.75
CA GLU A 67 2.32 -5.48 -49.57
C GLU A 67 3.32 -5.87 -50.66
N LYS A 68 4.31 -6.71 -50.34
CA LYS A 68 5.26 -7.26 -51.34
C LYS A 68 4.57 -8.13 -52.39
N ARG A 69 3.49 -8.84 -52.03
CA ARG A 69 2.69 -9.64 -52.98
C ARG A 69 1.87 -8.75 -53.91
N ILE A 70 1.25 -7.68 -53.40
CA ILE A 70 0.55 -6.68 -54.23
C ILE A 70 1.49 -6.08 -55.28
N LEU A 71 2.72 -5.72 -54.89
CA LEU A 71 3.72 -5.18 -55.82
C LEU A 71 4.07 -6.16 -56.96
N LYS A 72 3.92 -7.47 -56.74
CA LYS A 72 4.16 -8.50 -57.76
C LYS A 72 2.94 -8.79 -58.64
N GLU A 73 1.73 -8.70 -58.09
CA GLU A 73 0.50 -9.05 -58.82
C GLU A 73 -0.09 -7.90 -59.66
N GLY A 74 0.31 -6.64 -59.42
CA GLY A 74 -0.16 -5.49 -60.21
C GLY A 74 -1.65 -5.16 -59.97
N LYS A 75 -2.36 -4.61 -60.97
CA LYS A 75 -3.80 -4.25 -60.87
C LYS A 75 -4.73 -5.44 -61.16
N SER A 76 -4.45 -6.58 -60.52
CA SER A 76 -5.26 -7.80 -60.61
C SER A 76 -6.44 -7.76 -59.64
N GLU A 77 -7.50 -8.54 -59.91
CA GLU A 77 -8.59 -8.77 -58.96
C GLU A 77 -8.09 -9.43 -57.66
N ALA A 78 -7.04 -10.25 -57.76
CA ALA A 78 -6.34 -10.83 -56.61
C ALA A 78 -5.65 -9.75 -55.75
N ALA A 79 -5.07 -8.71 -56.38
CA ALA A 79 -4.48 -7.58 -55.65
C ALA A 79 -5.52 -6.78 -54.86
N ASN A 80 -6.76 -6.66 -55.35
CA ASN A 80 -7.86 -6.02 -54.62
C ASN A 80 -8.29 -6.83 -53.38
N LEU A 81 -8.26 -8.16 -53.45
CA LEU A 81 -8.54 -9.03 -52.31
C LEU A 81 -7.46 -8.88 -51.24
N ILE A 82 -6.18 -8.89 -51.65
CA ILE A 82 -5.04 -8.68 -50.74
C ILE A 82 -5.11 -7.28 -50.10
N LEU A 83 -5.50 -6.25 -50.85
CA LEU A 83 -5.66 -4.89 -50.32
C LEU A 83 -6.74 -4.83 -49.22
N LYS A 84 -7.89 -5.50 -49.42
CA LYS A 84 -8.94 -5.60 -48.40
C LYS A 84 -8.45 -6.33 -47.15
N GLU A 85 -7.66 -7.38 -47.31
CA GLU A 85 -7.06 -8.12 -46.20
C GLU A 85 -6.08 -7.24 -45.40
N ILE A 86 -5.22 -6.47 -46.07
CA ILE A 86 -4.33 -5.50 -45.42
C ILE A 86 -5.14 -4.47 -44.62
N ILE A 87 -6.17 -3.88 -45.22
CA ILE A 87 -7.03 -2.89 -44.54
C ILE A 87 -7.68 -3.51 -43.30
N SER A 88 -8.17 -4.74 -43.40
CA SER A 88 -8.76 -5.46 -42.27
C SER A 88 -7.74 -5.67 -41.13
N ILE A 89 -6.54 -6.17 -41.45
CA ILE A 89 -5.48 -6.41 -40.46
C ILE A 89 -5.04 -5.10 -39.82
N ASN A 90 -4.94 -4.02 -40.59
CA ASN A 90 -4.50 -2.73 -40.09
C ASN A 90 -5.55 -2.10 -39.14
N ASN A 91 -6.84 -2.23 -39.47
CA ASN A 91 -7.93 -1.81 -38.57
C ASN A 91 -7.89 -2.60 -37.26
N GLU A 92 -7.70 -3.91 -37.31
CA GLU A 92 -7.58 -4.76 -36.13
C GLU A 92 -6.35 -4.40 -35.28
N ASN A 93 -5.22 -4.10 -35.92
CA ASN A 93 -4.01 -3.65 -35.25
C ASN A 93 -4.18 -2.30 -34.55
N ASN A 94 -4.86 -1.33 -35.19
CA ASN A 94 -5.16 -0.03 -34.57
C ASN A 94 -6.01 -0.19 -33.30
N ILE A 95 -7.01 -1.08 -33.33
CA ILE A 95 -7.84 -1.37 -32.14
C ILE A 95 -6.99 -1.97 -31.03
N LYS A 96 -6.16 -2.97 -31.35
CA LYS A 96 -5.26 -3.61 -30.38
C LYS A 96 -4.23 -2.64 -29.82
N GLN A 97 -3.71 -1.73 -30.64
CA GLN A 97 -2.78 -0.71 -30.18
C GLN A 97 -3.44 0.23 -29.16
N LEU A 98 -4.65 0.72 -29.44
CA LEU A 98 -5.42 1.53 -28.49
C LEU A 98 -5.69 0.77 -27.18
N GLU A 99 -5.99 -0.53 -27.26
CA GLU A 99 -6.18 -1.37 -26.07
C GLU A 99 -4.89 -1.52 -25.24
N SER A 100 -3.75 -1.72 -25.91
CA SER A 100 -2.43 -1.80 -25.26
C SER A 100 -2.03 -0.48 -24.59
N GLU A 101 -2.31 0.65 -25.23
CA GLU A 101 -2.06 1.98 -24.66
C GLU A 101 -2.91 2.18 -23.40
N ARG A 102 -4.22 1.86 -23.47
CA ARG A 102 -5.12 1.91 -22.31
C ARG A 102 -4.65 1.03 -21.15
N MET A 103 -4.20 -0.20 -21.44
CA MET A 103 -3.64 -1.10 -20.42
C MET A 103 -2.37 -0.52 -19.79
N SER A 104 -1.53 0.14 -20.59
CA SER A 104 -0.30 0.77 -20.11
C SER A 104 -0.58 1.94 -19.16
N ASP A 105 -1.55 2.79 -19.49
CA ASP A 105 -2.00 3.88 -18.63
C ASP A 105 -2.53 3.35 -17.29
N GLU A 106 -3.32 2.27 -17.34
CA GLU A 106 -3.84 1.62 -16.13
C GLU A 106 -2.73 1.05 -15.24
N ILE A 107 -1.71 0.42 -15.85
CA ILE A 107 -0.50 -0.05 -15.16
C ILE A 107 0.22 1.11 -14.48
N GLU A 108 0.38 2.25 -15.15
CA GLU A 108 1.07 3.42 -14.58
C GLU A 108 0.33 3.96 -13.35
N ILE A 109 -0.99 4.10 -13.46
CA ILE A 109 -1.85 4.54 -12.35
C ILE A 109 -1.71 3.58 -11.15
N ARG A 110 -1.76 2.26 -11.39
CA ARG A 110 -1.61 1.25 -10.33
C ARG A 110 -0.23 1.29 -9.67
N LYS A 111 0.85 1.45 -10.45
CA LYS A 111 2.22 1.64 -9.94
C LYS A 111 2.34 2.89 -9.07
N SER A 112 1.65 3.97 -9.44
CA SER A 112 1.58 5.19 -8.63
C SER A 112 0.92 4.94 -7.27
N TYR A 113 -0.20 4.21 -7.24
CA TYR A 113 -0.85 3.82 -5.98
C TYR A 113 0.04 2.93 -5.11
N ILE A 114 0.74 1.95 -5.69
CA ILE A 114 1.70 1.11 -4.95
C ILE A 114 2.78 1.98 -4.30
N LYS A 115 3.33 2.96 -5.03
CA LYS A 115 4.32 3.89 -4.51
C LYS A 115 3.76 4.76 -3.38
N PHE A 116 2.51 5.21 -3.49
CA PHE A 116 1.82 5.96 -2.45
C PHE A 116 1.68 5.13 -1.16
N TYR A 117 1.18 3.90 -1.25
CA TYR A 117 1.05 3.00 -0.08
C TYR A 117 2.39 2.71 0.58
N ARG A 118 3.44 2.47 -0.22
CA ARG A 118 4.80 2.29 0.29
C ARG A 118 5.31 3.55 1.01
N THR A 119 4.97 4.74 0.51
CA THR A 119 5.34 6.01 1.14
C THR A 119 4.62 6.18 2.48
N ILE A 120 3.32 5.89 2.55
CA ILE A 120 2.55 5.88 3.80
C ILE A 120 3.22 4.96 4.83
N PHE A 121 3.60 3.74 4.41
CA PHE A 121 4.26 2.79 5.30
C PHE A 121 5.51 3.40 5.95
N TRP A 122 6.40 3.98 5.15
CA TRP A 122 7.66 4.55 5.63
C TRP A 122 7.49 5.79 6.51
N ILE A 123 6.34 6.46 6.47
CA ILE A 123 6.05 7.64 7.31
C ILE A 123 5.35 7.21 8.60
N PHE A 124 4.25 6.47 8.49
CA PHE A 124 3.38 6.16 9.64
C PHE A 124 3.94 5.06 10.54
N PHE A 125 4.71 4.11 9.99
CA PHE A 125 5.29 3.05 10.80
C PHE A 125 6.32 3.59 11.82
N PRO A 126 7.31 4.42 11.43
CA PRO A 126 8.21 5.05 12.39
C PRO A 126 7.49 5.93 13.41
N ILE A 127 6.45 6.67 13.00
CA ILE A 127 5.66 7.48 13.92
C ILE A 127 4.99 6.61 14.99
N GLY A 128 4.33 5.52 14.56
CA GLY A 128 3.72 4.56 15.49
C GLY A 128 4.74 3.93 16.44
N PHE A 129 5.92 3.57 15.92
CA PHE A 129 7.01 3.04 16.72
C PHE A 129 7.54 4.02 17.75
N ILE A 130 7.74 5.30 17.37
CA ILE A 130 8.19 6.36 18.27
C ILE A 130 7.14 6.61 19.37
N LEU A 131 5.85 6.68 19.01
CA LEU A 131 4.76 6.87 19.98
C LEU A 131 4.69 5.70 20.97
N ALA A 132 4.82 4.46 20.49
CA ALA A 132 4.82 3.27 21.33
C ALA A 132 6.01 3.25 22.29
N CYS A 133 7.23 3.51 21.78
CA CYS A 133 8.42 3.59 22.61
C CYS A 133 8.33 4.70 23.66
N PHE A 134 7.96 5.92 23.23
CA PHE A 134 7.83 7.07 24.11
C PHE A 134 6.77 6.84 25.20
N GLY A 135 5.60 6.35 24.81
CA GLY A 135 4.53 5.96 25.73
C GLY A 135 5.02 4.94 26.75
N PHE A 136 5.74 3.91 26.30
CA PHE A 136 6.25 2.86 27.18
C PHE A 136 7.28 3.38 28.20
N PHE A 137 8.25 4.18 27.75
CA PHE A 137 9.26 4.78 28.65
C PHE A 137 8.62 5.69 29.69
N LYS A 138 7.67 6.53 29.30
CA LYS A 138 6.97 7.43 30.21
C LYS A 138 6.04 6.70 31.14
N TRP A 139 5.32 5.68 30.66
CA TRP A 139 4.49 4.83 31.48
C TRP A 139 5.31 4.14 32.58
N LYS A 140 6.45 3.54 32.24
CA LYS A 140 7.34 2.90 33.22
C LYS A 140 7.84 3.88 34.28
N LYS A 141 8.12 5.13 33.89
CA LYS A 141 8.54 6.19 34.84
C LYS A 141 7.38 6.63 35.75
N SER A 142 6.19 6.86 35.19
CA SER A 142 4.99 7.22 35.96
C SER A 142 4.66 6.15 36.97
N LYS A 143 4.58 4.89 36.51
CA LYS A 143 4.24 3.75 37.36
C LYS A 143 5.20 3.60 38.54
N LYS A 144 6.51 3.77 38.32
CA LYS A 144 7.50 3.74 39.42
C LYS A 144 7.28 4.85 40.46
N ASN A 145 6.79 6.01 40.04
CA ASN A 145 6.46 7.10 40.96
C ASN A 145 5.15 6.81 41.69
N ASP A 146 4.13 6.34 40.98
CA ASP A 146 2.83 5.99 41.54
C ASP A 146 2.95 4.86 42.57
N ASP A 147 3.75 3.83 42.28
CA ASP A 147 4.05 2.72 43.20
C ASP A 147 4.69 3.24 44.50
N LYS A 148 5.65 4.18 44.41
CA LYS A 148 6.28 4.81 45.59
C LYS A 148 5.33 5.67 46.40
N ILE A 149 4.43 6.40 45.74
CA ILE A 149 3.42 7.22 46.41
C ILE A 149 2.46 6.31 47.17
N SER A 150 2.02 5.22 46.54
CA SER A 150 1.13 4.24 47.17
C SER A 150 1.77 3.54 48.37
N GLU A 151 3.07 3.22 48.31
CA GLU A 151 3.83 2.66 49.43
C GLU A 151 3.87 3.65 50.61
N LEU A 152 4.20 4.92 50.37
CA LEU A 152 4.21 5.96 51.39
C LEU A 152 2.80 6.25 51.97
N GLU A 153 1.76 6.19 51.15
CA GLU A 153 0.37 6.31 51.62
C GLU A 153 -0.03 5.13 52.51
N CYS A 154 0.41 3.90 52.20
CA CYS A 154 0.19 2.75 53.07
C CYS A 154 0.91 2.89 54.40
N GLU A 155 2.20 3.28 54.40
CA GLU A 155 2.96 3.52 55.63
C GLU A 155 2.30 4.60 56.51
N LYS A 156 1.82 5.68 55.90
CA LYS A 156 1.11 6.75 56.62
C LYS A 156 -0.19 6.22 57.25
N LEU A 157 -0.98 5.45 56.51
CA LEU A 157 -2.23 4.87 57.01
C LEU A 157 -1.98 3.87 58.15
N GLU A 158 -0.94 3.05 58.06
CA GLU A 158 -0.56 2.13 59.14
C GLU A 158 -0.16 2.88 60.42
N LEU A 159 0.57 3.99 60.30
CA LEU A 159 0.92 4.84 61.43
C LEU A 159 -0.31 5.52 62.04
N GLU A 160 -1.26 5.99 61.23
CA GLU A 160 -2.53 6.54 61.71
C GLU A 160 -3.37 5.48 62.45
N VAL A 161 -3.48 4.27 61.89
CA VAL A 161 -4.19 3.15 62.53
C VAL A 161 -3.54 2.74 63.85
N LYS A 162 -2.20 2.72 63.92
CA LYS A 162 -1.48 2.43 65.17
C LYS A 162 -1.77 3.47 66.25
N LYS A 163 -1.68 4.76 65.90
CA LYS A 163 -2.02 5.85 66.84
C LYS A 163 -3.44 5.73 67.38
N LEU A 164 -4.41 5.45 66.50
CA LEU A 164 -5.82 5.28 66.87
C LEU A 164 -6.11 4.03 67.72
N ARG A 165 -5.19 3.07 67.80
CA ARG A 165 -5.30 1.87 68.65
C ARG A 165 -4.59 2.01 69.99
N GLU A 166 -3.67 2.96 70.09
CA GLU A 166 -2.92 3.28 71.32
C GLU A 166 -3.64 4.33 72.20
N GLU A 167 -4.58 5.09 71.61
CA GLU A 167 -5.60 5.89 72.31
C GLU A 167 -6.81 5.05 72.74
#